data_AF-A0A3E2UDS1-F1
#
_entry.id   AF-A0A3E2UDS1-F1
#
_cell.length_a   1.000
_cell.length_b   1.000
_cell.length_c   1.000
_cell.angle_alpha   90.00
_cell.angle_beta   90.00
_cell.angle_gamma   90.00
#
_symmetry.space_group_name_H-M   'P 1'
#
loop_
_entity.id
_entity.type
_entity.pdbx_description
1 polymer ?
#
loop_
_entity_poly.entity_id
_entity_poly.type
_entity_poly.pdbx_seq_one_letter_code
_entity_poly.pdbx_strand_id
1 'polypeptide(L)'
;MAMRKPITSATMRRSMTGARSRAEGAGFESLINSACEYYRTKGIADIEKTPEPMKPLGGADRSGRFLACYTKQAQPDYKGILAGGTAVTFEAKHTNSGKMGLDRVSST
;
A
#
# COMPACT_ATOMS: atom_id res chain seq x y z
N MET A 1 -1.04 -32.95 7.97
CA MET A 1 0.06 -32.25 8.66
C MET A 1 1.01 -31.70 7.58
N ALA A 2 0.96 -30.40 7.27
CA ALA A 2 1.76 -29.85 6.17
C ALA A 2 3.23 -29.73 6.59
N MET A 3 4.13 -30.44 5.91
CA MET A 3 5.58 -30.30 6.10
C MET A 3 5.99 -28.84 5.87
N ARG A 4 6.60 -28.20 6.88
CA ARG A 4 7.23 -26.88 6.71
C ARG A 4 8.37 -27.04 5.71
N LYS A 5 8.32 -26.29 4.61
CA LYS A 5 9.42 -26.25 3.63
C LYS A 5 10.73 -25.89 4.35
N PRO A 6 11.86 -26.54 4.01
CA PRO A 6 13.13 -26.31 4.68
C PRO A 6 13.58 -24.86 4.47
N ILE A 7 14.04 -24.22 5.56
CA ILE A 7 14.61 -22.87 5.51
C ILE A 7 16.00 -22.98 4.87
N THR A 8 16.15 -22.40 3.69
CA THR A 8 17.44 -22.29 2.98
C THR A 8 17.98 -20.87 3.05
N SER A 9 19.28 -20.69 2.82
CA SER A 9 19.92 -19.37 2.73
C SER A 9 19.23 -18.45 1.70
N ALA A 10 18.77 -19.02 0.58
CA ALA A 10 18.01 -18.30 -0.43
C ALA A 10 16.64 -17.81 0.10
N THR A 11 15.92 -18.65 0.85
CA THR A 11 14.63 -18.25 1.44
C THR A 11 14.78 -17.16 2.50
N MET A 12 15.86 -17.21 3.30
CA MET A 12 16.17 -16.15 4.27
C MET A 12 16.48 -14.83 3.60
N ARG A 13 17.33 -14.82 2.55
CA ARG A 13 17.63 -13.61 1.78
C ARG A 13 16.37 -12.99 1.19
N ARG A 14 15.50 -13.80 0.56
CA ARG A 14 14.23 -13.32 0.00
C ARG A 14 13.32 -12.72 1.07
N SER A 15 13.23 -13.35 2.24
CA SER A 15 12.46 -12.83 3.37
C SER A 15 12.99 -11.47 3.84
N MET A 16 14.30 -11.34 4.01
CA MET A 16 14.95 -10.08 4.41
C MET A 16 14.72 -8.97 3.37
N THR A 17 14.91 -9.27 2.08
CA THR A 17 14.63 -8.30 1.00
C THR A 17 13.18 -7.87 1.03
N GLY A 18 12.24 -8.80 1.15
CA GLY A 18 10.80 -8.47 1.24
C GLY A 18 10.46 -7.65 2.48
N ALA A 19 11.08 -7.93 3.62
CA ALA A 19 10.89 -7.13 4.84
C ALA A 19 11.39 -5.69 4.66
N ARG A 20 12.57 -5.52 4.06
CA ARG A 20 13.09 -4.20 3.71
C ARG A 20 12.16 -3.47 2.74
N SER A 21 11.77 -4.10 1.64
CA SER A 21 10.86 -3.47 0.66
C SER A 21 9.54 -3.00 1.28
N ARG A 22 8.99 -3.76 2.23
CA ARG A 22 7.79 -3.34 2.98
C ARG A 22 8.03 -2.14 3.88
N ALA A 23 9.14 -2.13 4.61
CA ALA A 23 9.50 -1.02 5.49
C ALA A 23 9.71 0.28 4.70
N GLU A 24 10.41 0.21 3.57
CA GLU A 24 10.63 1.36 2.68
C GLU A 24 9.30 1.85 2.06
N GLY A 25 8.44 0.92 1.62
CA GLY A 25 7.11 1.27 1.11
C GLY A 25 6.24 1.98 2.16
N ALA A 26 6.27 1.50 3.41
CA ALA A 26 5.56 2.15 4.50
C ALA A 26 6.12 3.54 4.84
N GLY A 27 7.44 3.72 4.76
CA GLY A 27 8.07 5.03 4.92
C GLY A 27 7.66 6.02 3.82
N PHE A 28 7.65 5.56 2.56
CA PHE A 28 7.18 6.37 1.43
C PHE A 28 5.71 6.77 1.56
N GLU A 29 4.85 5.84 1.96
CA GLU A 29 3.43 6.13 2.22
C GLU A 29 3.26 7.16 3.34
N SER A 30 3.99 7.00 4.45
CA SER A 30 3.98 7.95 5.57
C SER A 30 4.37 9.36 5.14
N LEU A 31 5.35 9.49 4.24
CA LEU A 31 5.77 10.77 3.68
C LEU A 31 4.66 11.43 2.86
N ILE A 32 3.94 10.67 2.03
CA ILE A 32 2.80 11.19 1.26
C ILE A 32 1.66 11.60 2.18
N ASN A 33 1.33 10.78 3.19
CA ASN A 33 0.30 11.10 4.17
C ASN A 33 0.62 12.40 4.91
N SER A 34 1.88 12.57 5.33
CA SER A 34 2.36 13.80 5.99
C SER A 34 2.24 15.02 5.08
N ALA A 35 2.54 14.87 3.78
CA ALA A 35 2.39 15.95 2.81
C ALA A 35 0.91 16.31 2.58
N CYS A 36 0.01 15.32 2.51
CA CYS A 36 -1.42 15.54 2.37
C CYS A 36 -1.99 16.26 3.61
N GLU A 37 -1.58 15.85 4.81
CA GLU A 37 -1.95 16.53 6.06
C GLU A 37 -1.43 17.98 6.08
N TYR A 38 -0.18 18.21 5.66
CA TYR A 38 0.35 19.56 5.50
C TYR A 38 -0.53 20.40 4.56
N TYR A 39 -0.91 19.89 3.38
CA TYR A 39 -1.79 20.61 2.47
C TYR A 39 -3.18 20.90 3.07
N ARG A 40 -3.74 19.94 3.82
CA ARG A 40 -5.01 20.12 4.52
C ARG A 40 -4.92 21.23 5.57
N THR A 41 -3.89 21.21 6.42
CA THR A 41 -3.69 22.23 7.49
C THR A 41 -3.46 23.64 6.94
N LYS A 42 -2.99 23.75 5.70
CA LYS A 42 -2.77 25.03 5.01
C LYS A 42 -3.93 25.44 4.11
N GLY A 43 -4.98 24.63 3.98
CA GLY A 43 -6.11 24.90 3.08
C GLY A 43 -5.75 24.85 1.59
N ILE A 44 -4.69 24.10 1.23
CA ILE A 44 -4.19 23.98 -0.15
C ILE A 44 -4.91 22.86 -0.90
N ALA A 45 -5.17 21.75 -0.22
CA ALA A 45 -5.89 20.60 -0.77
C ALA A 45 -6.45 19.72 0.35
N ASP A 46 -7.51 18.97 0.06
CA ASP A 46 -8.01 17.89 0.89
C ASP A 46 -7.88 16.57 0.11
N ILE A 47 -6.82 15.82 0.42
CA ILE A 47 -6.46 14.55 -0.24
C ILE A 47 -6.32 13.48 0.83
N GLU A 48 -6.90 12.32 0.58
CA GLU A 48 -6.86 11.16 1.47
C GLU A 48 -6.40 9.90 0.75
N LYS A 49 -5.77 9.00 1.51
CA LYS A 49 -5.49 7.63 1.05
C LYS A 49 -6.82 6.88 0.91
N THR A 50 -7.03 6.23 -0.23
CA THR A 50 -8.21 5.40 -0.43
C THR A 50 -8.12 4.14 0.45
N PRO A 51 -9.14 3.84 1.27
CA PRO A 51 -9.17 2.60 2.03
C PRO A 51 -9.30 1.41 1.08
N GLU A 52 -8.43 0.42 1.23
CA GLU A 52 -8.51 -0.81 0.46
C GLU A 52 -9.73 -1.64 0.90
N PRO A 53 -10.69 -1.92 0.00
CA PRO A 53 -11.90 -2.65 0.36
C PRO A 53 -11.59 -4.15 0.54
N MET A 54 -11.36 -4.55 1.78
CA MET A 54 -11.22 -5.94 2.20
C MET A 54 -12.52 -6.47 2.79
N LYS A 55 -12.88 -7.70 2.43
CA LYS A 55 -13.98 -8.44 3.05
C LYS A 55 -13.42 -9.62 3.84
N PRO A 56 -13.66 -9.67 5.16
CA PRO A 56 -13.40 -10.87 5.95
C PRO A 56 -14.17 -12.05 5.36
N LEU A 57 -13.49 -13.17 5.15
CA LEU A 57 -14.05 -14.43 4.68
C LEU A 57 -14.57 -15.31 5.83
N GLY A 58 -14.32 -14.91 7.07
CA GLY A 58 -14.75 -15.60 8.28
C GLY A 58 -14.46 -14.78 9.53
N GLY A 59 -14.85 -15.31 10.69
CA GLY A 59 -14.54 -14.70 11.99
C GLY A 59 -13.04 -14.70 12.30
N ALA A 60 -12.61 -13.78 13.16
CA ALA A 60 -11.24 -13.76 13.67
C ALA A 60 -10.98 -14.92 14.66
N ASP A 61 -9.76 -15.43 14.67
CA ASP A 61 -9.30 -16.37 15.69
C ASP A 61 -9.16 -15.66 17.06
N ARG A 62 -8.85 -16.44 18.12
CA ARG A 62 -8.62 -15.90 19.48
C ARG A 62 -7.50 -14.86 19.57
N SER A 63 -6.66 -14.75 18.54
CA SER A 63 -5.56 -13.78 18.44
C SER A 63 -5.89 -12.61 17.51
N GLY A 64 -7.15 -12.48 17.06
CA GLY A 64 -7.61 -11.40 16.18
C GLY A 64 -7.23 -11.56 14.70
N ARG A 65 -6.72 -12.72 14.28
CA ARG A 65 -6.34 -12.97 12.87
C ARG A 65 -7.54 -13.49 12.11
N PHE A 66 -7.80 -12.93 10.93
CA PHE A 66 -8.87 -13.37 10.05
C PHE A 66 -8.38 -13.46 8.61
N LEU A 67 -9.04 -14.31 7.82
CA LEU A 67 -8.81 -14.39 6.38
C LEU A 67 -9.68 -13.34 5.69
N ALA A 68 -9.13 -12.61 4.73
CA ALA A 68 -9.87 -11.62 3.95
C ALA A 68 -9.59 -11.77 2.46
N CYS A 69 -10.55 -11.35 1.62
CA CYS A 69 -10.35 -11.16 0.20
C CYS A 69 -10.51 -9.68 -0.19
N TYR A 70 -9.78 -9.27 -1.22
CA TYR A 70 -10.00 -7.99 -1.88
C TYR A 70 -11.28 -8.07 -2.72
N THR A 71 -12.19 -7.10 -2.55
CA THR A 71 -13.56 -7.21 -3.10
C THR A 71 -13.88 -6.34 -4.29
N LYS A 72 -13.04 -5.35 -4.60
CA LYS A 72 -13.26 -4.42 -5.71
C LYS A 72 -11.97 -4.24 -6.51
N GLN A 73 -12.13 -3.77 -7.75
CA GLN A 73 -10.99 -3.28 -8.51
C GLN A 73 -10.24 -2.22 -7.71
N ALA A 74 -8.91 -2.25 -7.82
CA ALA A 74 -8.04 -1.31 -7.15
C ALA A 74 -8.49 0.12 -7.51
N GLN A 75 -8.78 0.91 -6.48
CA GLN A 75 -8.96 2.34 -6.64
C GLN A 75 -7.58 3.00 -6.63
N PRO A 76 -7.43 4.19 -7.24
CA PRO A 76 -6.25 5.02 -7.04
C PRO A 76 -5.87 5.11 -5.56
N ASP A 77 -4.59 4.90 -5.25
CA ASP A 77 -4.04 4.94 -3.88
C ASP A 77 -4.50 6.21 -3.12
N TYR A 78 -4.60 7.35 -3.80
CA TYR A 78 -5.03 8.63 -3.24
C TYR A 78 -6.07 9.35 -4.11
N LYS A 79 -6.96 10.09 -3.45
CA LYS A 79 -7.96 10.94 -4.10
C LYS A 79 -8.27 12.17 -3.25
N GLY A 80 -8.70 13.24 -3.90
CA GLY A 80 -9.04 14.48 -3.19
C GLY A 80 -9.40 15.64 -4.10
N ILE A 81 -9.42 16.82 -3.50
CA ILE A 81 -9.76 18.08 -4.17
C ILE A 81 -8.71 19.13 -3.81
N LEU A 82 -8.21 19.85 -4.82
CA LEU A 82 -7.34 21.02 -4.65
C LEU A 82 -8.17 22.26 -4.31
N ALA A 83 -7.57 23.24 -3.65
CA ALA A 83 -8.17 24.57 -3.51
C ALA A 83 -8.57 25.11 -4.90
N GLY A 84 -9.83 25.55 -5.03
CA GLY A 84 -10.42 25.91 -6.32
C GLY A 84 -11.30 24.82 -6.96
N GLY A 85 -11.43 23.64 -6.33
CA GLY A 85 -12.45 22.65 -6.68
C GLY A 85 -12.02 21.58 -7.69
N THR A 86 -10.76 21.59 -8.13
CA THR A 86 -10.23 20.59 -9.06
C THR A 86 -10.01 19.26 -8.35
N ALA A 87 -10.66 18.19 -8.84
CA ALA A 87 -10.44 16.84 -8.35
C ALA A 87 -9.07 16.29 -8.79
N VAL A 88 -8.44 15.52 -7.91
CA VAL A 88 -7.16 14.85 -8.16
C VAL A 88 -7.21 13.40 -7.69
N THR A 89 -6.65 12.49 -8.48
CA THR A 89 -6.49 11.07 -8.14
C THR A 89 -5.13 10.59 -8.62
N PHE A 90 -4.40 9.84 -7.79
CA PHE A 90 -3.09 9.32 -8.18
C PHE A 90 -2.73 8.02 -7.48
N GLU A 91 -1.88 7.25 -8.14
CA GLU A 91 -1.19 6.06 -7.60
C GLU A 91 0.18 6.45 -7.05
N ALA A 92 0.67 5.73 -6.04
CA ALA A 92 1.96 5.98 -5.44
C ALA A 92 2.77 4.68 -5.32
N LYS A 93 3.87 4.58 -6.05
CA LYS A 93 4.75 3.40 -6.05
C LYS A 93 6.19 3.81 -5.77
N HIS A 94 6.90 2.97 -5.01
CA HIS A 94 8.28 3.17 -4.62
C HIS A 94 9.20 2.06 -5.13
N THR A 95 10.41 2.42 -5.55
CA THR A 95 11.47 1.46 -5.85
C THR A 95 12.86 2.05 -5.61
N ASN A 96 13.78 1.22 -5.08
CA ASN A 96 15.19 1.56 -4.93
C ASN A 96 16.05 1.10 -6.12
N SER A 97 15.47 0.43 -7.11
CA SER A 97 16.21 -0.10 -8.27
C SER A 97 16.58 0.96 -9.32
N GLY A 98 16.16 2.22 -9.13
CA GLY A 98 16.31 3.30 -10.12
C GLY A 98 15.51 3.09 -11.42
N LYS A 99 14.73 2.02 -11.50
CA LYS A 99 13.88 1.65 -12.65
C LYS A 99 12.55 1.14 -12.14
N MET A 100 11.45 1.64 -12.70
CA MET A 100 10.12 1.17 -12.40
C MET A 100 9.62 0.28 -13.54
N GLY A 101 9.27 -0.97 -13.21
CA GLY A 101 8.64 -1.86 -14.18
C GLY A 101 7.24 -1.37 -14.53
N LEU A 102 6.87 -1.45 -15.81
CA LEU A 102 5.54 -1.03 -16.29
C LEU A 102 4.42 -1.79 -15.58
N ASP A 103 4.65 -3.06 -15.24
CA ASP A 103 3.75 -3.92 -14.46
C ASP A 103 3.37 -3.36 -13.08
N ARG A 104 4.18 -2.43 -12.55
CA ARG A 104 3.94 -1.81 -11.24
C ARG A 104 3.06 -0.55 -11.31
N VAL A 105 2.86 0.00 -12.50
CA VAL A 105 2.13 1.26 -12.73
C VAL A 105 1.02 1.14 -13.77
N SER A 106 0.96 0.03 -14.49
CA SER A 106 -0.09 -0.30 -15.44
C SER A 106 -1.16 -1.17 -14.79
N SER A 107 -2.43 -0.86 -15.04
CA SER A 107 -3.58 -1.69 -14.65
C SER A 107 -3.94 -2.75 -15.70
N THR A 108 -3.20 -2.79 -16.82
CA THR A 108 -3.35 -3.74 -17.94
C THR A 108 -2.47 -4.97 -17.76
#